data_AF-A0A515KM85-F1
#
_entry.id   AF-A0A515KM85-F1
#
_cell.length_a   1.000
_cell.length_b   1.000
_cell.length_c   1.000
_cell.angle_alpha   90.00
_cell.angle_beta   90.00
_cell.angle_gamma   90.00
#
_symmetry.space_group_name_H-M   'P 1'
#
loop_
_entity.id
_entity.type
_entity.pdbx_description
1 polymer ?
#
loop_
_entity_poly.entity_id
_entity_poly.type
_entity_poly.pdbx_seq_one_letter_code
_entity_poly.pdbx_strand_id
1 'polypeptide(L)'
;MKTIKALILGSAASLLAMGGAQAADLPVKVKAVEYVKVCSLYGAGFYYIPGTDTCLKIGGFIRIDTSFNSSGTYAVPFFQGAGLTNLRNKDYFQGRARANLNMDTRTATEYGVVRTFVNTQFQWSDASDGIAGGNNEVDFAFIQFAGFTIGKAVSQFETQWVLSRPTQSSGVTGGSDTTTGIPQLAYTASFGNGFSATISAETPRPYRVAGIYDGNDAIGVPGITAYANSNAGQQIPDFVGNLRLDQAWGSLHFAGAVHQVSASYNGLAGTATGENTGHPDDKFGYALIAGIEIKNLPTGVGDSIKADVTYANGASRYVFGGTSNTSGTGYGIFNGNGAAFGQYMDAVFASPGGAVPAADLQLSTDFGARIFFEHYWNPAWRTSLYGVYARHENTSTGNAILLQRYNATFAGGITGDANFSIYQVGSRTSWTPVKNLTFSAEVQYAWMDTGLSGTITPTGFTNRTNPVVLGSQGTLVGSVQALRSF
;
A
#
# COMPACT_ATOMS: atom_id res chain seq x y z
N MET A 1 17.51 -69.21 54.47
CA MET A 1 18.17 -68.10 53.74
C MET A 1 17.12 -66.99 53.61
N LYS A 2 17.03 -66.12 54.62
CA LYS A 2 17.73 -64.83 54.76
C LYS A 2 17.23 -63.83 53.69
N THR A 3 16.18 -63.06 54.02
CA THR A 3 16.22 -61.66 54.56
C THR A 3 16.43 -60.66 53.42
N ILE A 4 15.62 -59.61 53.24
CA ILE A 4 15.33 -58.55 54.21
C ILE A 4 13.94 -57.94 53.92
N LYS A 5 13.07 -58.04 54.92
CA LYS A 5 11.93 -57.15 55.21
C LYS A 5 12.37 -56.26 56.39
N ALA A 6 11.83 -55.05 56.46
CA ALA A 6 11.79 -54.12 57.60
C ALA A 6 13.04 -53.27 57.91
N LEU A 7 12.90 -51.95 57.72
CA LEU A 7 13.51 -50.93 58.58
C LEU A 7 12.49 -49.77 58.73
N ILE A 8 11.58 -49.91 59.69
CA ILE A 8 11.46 -49.08 60.91
C ILE A 8 10.89 -47.67 60.64
N LEU A 9 9.56 -47.60 60.74
CA LEU A 9 8.90 -46.49 61.43
C LEU A 9 9.12 -46.68 62.94
N GLY A 10 9.41 -45.59 63.65
CA GLY A 10 9.13 -45.48 65.08
C GLY A 10 10.34 -45.33 65.98
N SER A 11 10.80 -44.09 66.16
CA SER A 11 11.34 -43.64 67.45
C SER A 11 10.65 -42.33 67.82
N ALA A 12 9.93 -42.41 68.93
CA ALA A 12 9.09 -41.38 69.49
C ALA A 12 9.90 -40.25 70.16
N ALA A 13 9.33 -39.05 70.07
CA ALA A 13 9.20 -38.04 71.11
C ALA A 13 10.12 -38.10 72.36
N SER A 14 11.07 -37.17 72.41
CA SER A 14 11.57 -36.45 73.59
C SER A 14 12.59 -35.43 73.06
N LEU A 15 12.55 -34.11 73.24
CA LEU A 15 12.04 -33.25 74.31
C LEU A 15 11.49 -31.94 73.71
N LEU A 16 10.38 -31.46 74.25
CA LEU A 16 10.09 -30.03 74.32
C LEU A 16 10.94 -29.43 75.44
N ALA A 17 11.70 -28.36 75.16
CA ALA A 17 11.52 -27.05 75.78
C ALA A 17 12.77 -26.14 75.69
N MET A 18 12.48 -24.87 75.40
CA MET A 18 13.25 -23.64 75.69
C MET A 18 14.25 -23.11 74.65
N GLY A 19 13.79 -22.08 73.92
CA GLY A 19 14.37 -20.74 74.06
C GLY A 19 15.57 -20.40 73.19
N GLY A 20 15.29 -19.77 72.04
CA GLY A 20 16.29 -19.10 71.24
C GLY A 20 15.68 -18.56 69.96
N ALA A 21 15.06 -17.39 70.04
CA ALA A 21 14.74 -16.60 68.86
C ALA A 21 16.04 -16.33 68.10
N GLN A 22 16.23 -17.02 66.98
CA GLN A 22 17.10 -16.56 65.90
C GLN A 22 16.15 -16.24 64.77
N ALA A 23 15.84 -14.95 64.65
CA ALA A 23 15.36 -14.40 63.42
C ALA A 23 16.40 -14.72 62.34
N ALA A 24 16.22 -15.83 61.65
CA ALA A 24 16.71 -15.94 60.29
C ALA A 24 15.88 -14.94 59.50
N ASP A 25 16.43 -13.73 59.39
CA ASP A 25 16.01 -12.74 58.43
C ASP A 25 15.89 -13.48 57.09
N LEU A 26 14.65 -13.78 56.68
CA LEU A 26 14.41 -13.95 55.26
C LEU A 26 14.98 -12.67 54.63
N PRO A 27 15.63 -12.72 53.47
CA PRO A 27 15.85 -11.51 52.70
C PRO A 27 14.48 -10.95 52.32
N VAL A 28 13.87 -10.15 53.21
CA VAL A 28 12.69 -9.31 52.98
C VAL A 28 13.19 -8.10 52.20
N LYS A 29 13.67 -8.39 50.99
CA LYS A 29 13.81 -7.48 49.87
C LYS A 29 14.07 -8.30 48.61
N VAL A 30 13.23 -9.29 48.36
CA VAL A 30 12.86 -9.54 46.97
C VAL A 30 12.20 -8.25 46.54
N LYS A 31 12.92 -7.40 45.78
CA LYS A 31 12.31 -6.31 45.01
C LYS A 31 11.02 -6.89 44.46
N ALA A 32 9.87 -6.24 44.69
CA ALA A 32 8.64 -6.65 44.04
C ALA A 32 8.97 -6.86 42.57
N VAL A 33 8.95 -8.11 42.12
CA VAL A 33 9.00 -8.38 40.70
C VAL A 33 7.64 -7.88 40.25
N GLU A 34 7.60 -6.65 39.76
CA GLU A 34 6.41 -6.09 39.13
C GLU A 34 6.16 -6.92 37.87
N TYR A 35 5.54 -8.08 38.07
CA TYR A 35 5.07 -8.89 36.96
C TYR A 35 4.01 -8.08 36.24
N VAL A 36 4.18 -7.93 34.93
CA VAL A 36 3.16 -7.30 34.11
C VAL A 36 1.91 -8.17 34.18
N LYS A 37 0.83 -7.63 34.75
CA LYS A 37 -0.42 -8.35 34.93
C LYS A 37 -1.05 -8.63 33.57
N VAL A 38 -1.45 -9.86 33.32
CA VAL A 38 -2.19 -10.22 32.10
C VAL A 38 -3.52 -9.47 32.07
N CYS A 39 -3.84 -8.84 30.95
CA CYS A 39 -5.16 -8.25 30.70
C CYS A 39 -5.99 -9.21 29.84
N SER A 40 -6.82 -10.02 30.49
CA SER A 40 -7.72 -10.97 29.80
C SER A 40 -8.89 -10.29 29.08
N LEU A 41 -9.21 -9.04 29.42
CA LEU A 41 -10.36 -8.29 28.90
C LEU A 41 -10.34 -8.17 27.36
N TYR A 42 -9.16 -7.99 26.76
CA TYR A 42 -9.01 -7.80 25.31
C TYR A 42 -8.32 -8.97 24.61
N GLY A 43 -8.21 -10.11 25.30
CA GLY A 43 -7.70 -11.36 24.75
C GLY A 43 -6.20 -11.58 24.91
N ALA A 44 -5.70 -12.63 24.26
CA ALA A 44 -4.32 -13.08 24.41
C ALA A 44 -3.30 -12.04 23.91
N GLY A 45 -2.19 -11.92 24.64
CA GLY A 45 -1.09 -10.99 24.33
C GLY A 45 -1.28 -9.57 24.88
N PHE A 46 -2.39 -9.29 25.58
CA PHE A 46 -2.58 -8.03 26.30
C PHE A 46 -2.09 -8.11 27.75
N TYR A 47 -1.47 -7.04 28.20
CA TYR A 47 -0.97 -6.87 29.56
C TYR A 47 -1.34 -5.48 30.08
N TYR A 48 -1.59 -5.33 31.37
CA TYR A 48 -1.84 -4.02 31.97
C TYR A 48 -0.56 -3.18 32.01
N ILE A 49 -0.66 -1.92 31.60
CA ILE A 49 0.39 -0.94 31.86
C ILE A 49 0.41 -0.68 33.38
N PRO A 50 1.55 -0.85 34.06
CA PRO A 50 1.65 -0.68 35.51
C PRO A 50 1.06 0.65 35.99
N GLY A 51 0.24 0.59 37.05
CA GLY A 51 -0.41 1.77 37.62
C GLY A 51 -1.62 2.29 36.84
N THR A 52 -2.13 1.57 35.83
CA THR A 52 -3.29 1.98 35.04
C THR A 52 -4.25 0.82 34.74
N ASP A 53 -5.48 1.15 34.33
CA ASP A 53 -6.45 0.19 33.79
C ASP A 53 -6.33 0.00 32.27
N THR A 54 -5.22 0.47 31.68
CA THR A 54 -4.97 0.38 30.24
C THR A 54 -4.27 -0.93 29.91
N CYS A 55 -4.84 -1.66 28.96
CA CYS A 55 -4.24 -2.88 28.42
C CYS A 55 -3.40 -2.56 27.19
N LEU A 56 -2.23 -3.15 27.10
CA LEU A 56 -1.23 -2.97 26.05
C LEU A 56 -0.92 -4.31 25.41
N LYS A 57 -0.91 -4.35 24.09
CA LYS A 57 -0.35 -5.44 23.29
C LYS A 57 0.78 -4.90 22.43
N ILE A 58 1.91 -5.58 22.48
CA ILE A 58 3.05 -5.36 21.59
C ILE A 58 3.13 -6.56 20.66
N GLY A 59 3.31 -6.30 19.37
CA GLY A 59 3.51 -7.33 18.38
C GLY A 59 4.33 -6.81 17.22
N GLY A 60 4.52 -7.65 16.22
CA GLY A 60 5.29 -7.25 15.04
C GLY A 60 5.62 -8.40 14.12
N PHE A 61 6.54 -8.11 13.20
CA PHE A 61 7.16 -9.15 12.38
C PHE A 61 8.55 -8.73 11.93
N ILE A 62 9.39 -9.72 11.66
CA ILE A 62 10.57 -9.56 10.83
C ILE A 62 10.23 -10.11 9.44
N ARG A 63 10.58 -9.34 8.41
CA ARG A 63 10.44 -9.73 7.01
C ARG A 63 11.77 -9.53 6.31
N ILE A 64 12.19 -10.55 5.58
CA ILE A 64 13.35 -10.48 4.70
C ILE A 64 12.86 -10.89 3.32
N ASP A 65 13.10 -10.07 2.32
CA ASP A 65 12.72 -10.38 0.94
C ASP A 65 13.81 -10.02 -0.06
N THR A 66 13.79 -10.73 -1.18
CA THR A 66 14.62 -10.44 -2.34
C THR A 66 13.71 -10.38 -3.56
N SER A 67 13.74 -9.26 -4.26
CA SER A 67 13.02 -9.04 -5.52
C SER A 67 13.98 -9.25 -6.68
N PHE A 68 13.50 -9.86 -7.76
CA PHE A 68 14.26 -10.16 -8.98
C PHE A 68 13.62 -9.46 -10.18
N ASN A 69 14.44 -8.82 -11.02
CA ASN A 69 14.00 -8.04 -12.18
C ASN A 69 12.90 -7.01 -11.84
N SER A 70 13.13 -6.24 -10.77
CA SER A 70 12.16 -5.34 -10.12
C SER A 70 12.69 -3.90 -10.03
N SER A 71 11.81 -2.89 -10.12
CA SER A 71 12.10 -1.45 -10.05
C SER A 71 12.51 -0.93 -8.67
N GLY A 72 12.92 -1.81 -7.77
CA GLY A 72 13.08 -1.56 -6.35
C GLY A 72 12.89 -2.85 -5.56
N THR A 73 12.96 -2.69 -4.24
CA THR A 73 12.40 -3.69 -3.33
C THR A 73 10.87 -3.78 -3.54
N TYR A 74 10.16 -4.72 -2.90
CA TYR A 74 8.70 -4.92 -3.08
C TYR A 74 8.21 -5.52 -4.41
N ALA A 75 9.09 -6.11 -5.23
CA ALA A 75 8.69 -6.81 -6.46
C ALA A 75 7.81 -5.98 -7.41
N VAL A 76 8.11 -4.68 -7.53
CA VAL A 76 7.44 -3.77 -8.46
C VAL A 76 8.02 -4.02 -9.86
N PRO A 77 7.19 -4.25 -10.89
CA PRO A 77 7.69 -4.33 -12.26
C PRO A 77 8.53 -3.11 -12.64
N PHE A 78 9.45 -3.30 -13.60
CA PHE A 78 10.24 -2.22 -14.20
C PHE A 78 9.37 -1.26 -15.03
N PHE A 79 8.46 -0.58 -14.35
CA PHE A 79 7.67 0.50 -14.88
C PHE A 79 8.39 1.85 -14.75
N GLN A 80 9.42 1.94 -13.91
CA GLN A 80 10.14 3.18 -13.57
C GLN A 80 11.65 2.96 -13.42
N GLY A 81 12.39 4.07 -13.34
CA GLY A 81 13.82 4.10 -13.07
C GLY A 81 14.69 3.39 -14.11
N ALA A 82 15.90 3.01 -13.69
CA ALA A 82 16.93 2.50 -14.57
C ALA A 82 16.56 1.19 -15.29
N GLY A 83 15.77 0.33 -14.64
CA GLY A 83 15.41 -0.95 -15.22
C GLY A 83 14.35 -0.89 -16.30
N LEU A 84 13.52 0.17 -16.33
CA LEU A 84 12.50 0.35 -17.37
C LEU A 84 13.11 0.45 -18.77
N THR A 85 14.31 1.02 -18.87
CA THR A 85 15.05 1.17 -20.14
C THR A 85 16.21 0.22 -20.33
N ASN A 86 16.34 -0.77 -19.44
CA ASN A 86 17.46 -1.70 -19.44
C ASN A 86 18.82 -0.99 -19.35
N LEU A 87 18.92 0.10 -18.55
CA LEU A 87 20.21 0.75 -18.31
C LEU A 87 21.19 -0.23 -17.66
N ARG A 88 22.47 -0.09 -17.99
CA ARG A 88 23.53 -1.00 -17.50
C ARG A 88 23.69 -0.98 -15.98
N ASN A 89 23.28 0.10 -15.33
CA ASN A 89 23.29 0.26 -13.87
C ASN A 89 21.99 -0.20 -13.19
N LYS A 90 21.09 -0.90 -13.90
CA LYS A 90 19.95 -1.55 -13.22
C LYS A 90 20.43 -2.73 -12.37
N ASP A 91 19.78 -2.94 -11.24
CA ASP A 91 19.97 -4.13 -10.42
C ASP A 91 19.09 -5.27 -10.92
N TYR A 92 19.64 -6.49 -10.97
CA TYR A 92 18.87 -7.69 -11.32
C TYR A 92 18.18 -8.34 -10.12
N PHE A 93 18.69 -8.05 -8.91
CA PHE A 93 18.09 -8.46 -7.66
C PHE A 93 18.32 -7.36 -6.62
N GLN A 94 17.37 -7.21 -5.70
CA GLN A 94 17.43 -6.23 -4.62
C GLN A 94 16.86 -6.86 -3.34
N GLY A 95 17.63 -6.78 -2.27
CA GLY A 95 17.36 -7.34 -0.97
C GLY A 95 16.81 -6.30 0.01
N ARG A 96 15.94 -6.78 0.91
CA ARG A 96 15.32 -5.97 1.95
C ARG A 96 15.23 -6.72 3.26
N ALA A 97 15.54 -6.02 4.35
CA ALA A 97 15.24 -6.47 5.70
C ALA A 97 14.34 -5.43 6.39
N ARG A 98 13.24 -5.89 7.00
CA ARG A 98 12.26 -5.05 7.66
C ARG A 98 11.88 -5.62 9.02
N ALA A 99 11.91 -4.76 10.03
CA ALA A 99 11.35 -5.03 11.35
C ALA A 99 10.12 -4.15 11.55
N ASN A 100 8.96 -4.76 11.71
CA ASN A 100 7.72 -4.08 12.07
C ASN A 100 7.49 -4.21 13.57
N LEU A 101 7.14 -3.09 14.22
CA LEU A 101 6.71 -3.05 15.61
C LEU A 101 5.35 -2.36 15.68
N ASN A 102 4.40 -3.00 16.34
CA ASN A 102 3.09 -2.43 16.59
C ASN A 102 2.74 -2.44 18.08
N MET A 103 1.92 -1.46 18.44
CA MET A 103 1.41 -1.23 19.78
C MET A 103 -0.09 -0.97 19.70
N ASP A 104 -0.88 -1.77 20.41
CA ASP A 104 -2.34 -1.60 20.56
C ASP A 104 -2.62 -1.38 22.05
N THR A 105 -3.11 -0.20 22.43
CA THR A 105 -3.59 0.04 23.79
C THR A 105 -5.09 0.21 23.82
N ARG A 106 -5.70 -0.27 24.90
CA ARG A 106 -7.16 -0.24 25.10
C ARG A 106 -7.49 0.08 26.54
N THR A 107 -8.37 1.05 26.73
CA THR A 107 -8.87 1.47 28.04
C THR A 107 -10.38 1.45 28.00
N ALA A 108 -11.00 0.73 28.93
CA ALA A 108 -12.45 0.75 29.07
C ALA A 108 -12.85 2.07 29.74
N THR A 109 -13.86 2.75 29.19
CA THR A 109 -14.43 3.97 29.76
C THR A 109 -15.95 3.85 29.81
N GLU A 110 -16.61 4.79 30.50
CA GLU A 110 -18.08 4.86 30.55
C GLU A 110 -18.74 5.07 29.17
N TYR A 111 -17.97 5.57 28.19
CA TYR A 111 -18.42 5.84 26.82
C TYR A 111 -17.98 4.75 25.81
N GLY A 112 -17.44 3.63 26.30
CA GLY A 112 -16.90 2.54 25.49
C GLY A 112 -15.37 2.48 25.52
N VAL A 113 -14.80 1.65 24.64
CA VAL A 113 -13.36 1.41 24.62
C VAL A 113 -12.66 2.54 23.86
N VAL A 114 -11.69 3.16 24.51
CA VAL A 114 -10.69 4.00 23.83
C VAL A 114 -9.57 3.08 23.39
N ARG A 115 -9.25 3.08 22.09
CA ARG A 115 -8.13 2.34 21.52
C ARG A 115 -7.12 3.31 20.93
N THR A 116 -5.83 3.10 21.18
CA THR A 116 -4.77 3.72 20.39
C THR A 116 -3.96 2.65 19.69
N PHE A 117 -3.55 2.93 18.46
CA PHE A 117 -2.80 1.98 17.66
C PHE A 117 -1.67 2.68 16.92
N VAL A 118 -0.48 2.11 17.04
CA VAL A 118 0.72 2.55 16.32
C VAL A 118 1.33 1.35 15.60
N ASN A 119 1.74 1.57 14.35
CA ASN A 119 2.48 0.60 13.55
C ASN A 119 3.66 1.32 12.88
N THR A 120 4.87 0.94 13.28
CA THR A 120 6.11 1.47 12.72
C THR A 120 6.95 0.38 12.08
N GLN A 121 7.71 0.74 11.06
CA GLN A 121 8.60 -0.16 10.35
C GLN A 121 10.00 0.43 10.31
N PHE A 122 10.99 -0.37 10.66
CA PHE A 122 12.40 -0.11 10.42
C PHE A 122 12.80 -0.94 9.21
N GLN A 123 13.39 -0.32 8.21
CA GLN A 123 13.73 -1.02 6.98
C GLN A 123 15.11 -0.63 6.49
N TRP A 124 15.81 -1.61 5.92
CA TRP A 124 17.02 -1.44 5.14
C TRP A 124 16.88 -2.17 3.80
N SER A 125 17.24 -1.51 2.71
CA SER A 125 17.25 -2.03 1.35
C SER A 125 18.60 -1.78 0.68
N ASP A 126 19.17 -2.80 0.04
CA ASP A 126 20.52 -2.74 -0.53
C ASP A 126 20.71 -1.72 -1.66
N ALA A 127 19.65 -1.39 -2.38
CA ALA A 127 19.69 -0.45 -3.50
C ALA A 127 19.48 1.02 -3.13
N SER A 128 18.96 1.32 -1.93
CA SER A 128 18.59 2.69 -1.54
C SER A 128 19.24 3.19 -0.26
N ASP A 129 19.69 2.28 0.62
CA ASP A 129 20.21 2.64 1.94
C ASP A 129 21.73 2.49 2.02
N GLY A 130 22.37 3.39 2.78
CA GLY A 130 23.80 3.31 3.04
C GLY A 130 24.20 2.15 3.95
N ILE A 131 25.51 1.93 4.07
CA ILE A 131 26.08 1.00 5.06
C ILE A 131 25.65 1.46 6.47
N ALA A 132 25.05 0.54 7.24
CA ALA A 132 24.45 0.85 8.56
C ALA A 132 23.39 1.97 8.52
N GLY A 133 22.76 2.19 7.35
CA GLY A 133 21.64 3.09 7.17
C GLY A 133 20.29 2.40 7.41
N GLY A 134 19.27 2.91 6.73
CA GLY A 134 17.89 2.44 6.82
C GLY A 134 16.93 3.59 7.06
N ASN A 135 15.64 3.32 6.92
CA ASN A 135 14.57 4.29 7.09
C ASN A 135 13.53 3.82 8.12
N ASN A 136 12.75 4.80 8.58
CA ASN A 136 11.64 4.59 9.51
C ASN A 136 10.35 4.94 8.77
N GLU A 137 9.39 4.03 8.78
CA GLU A 137 8.06 4.22 8.21
C GLU A 137 7.02 4.24 9.33
N VAL A 138 6.12 5.23 9.31
CA VAL A 138 4.94 5.28 10.19
C VAL A 138 3.74 4.91 9.34
N ASP A 139 3.27 3.67 9.44
CA ASP A 139 2.09 3.22 8.69
C ASP A 139 0.82 3.71 9.39
N PHE A 140 0.69 3.43 10.68
CA PHE A 140 -0.50 3.73 11.45
C PHE A 140 -0.18 4.47 12.73
N ALA A 141 -0.99 5.47 13.05
CA ALA A 141 -0.95 6.23 14.29
C ALA A 141 -2.32 6.87 14.48
N PHE A 142 -3.22 6.19 15.19
CA PHE A 142 -4.60 6.63 15.33
C PHE A 142 -5.20 6.31 16.70
N ILE A 143 -6.28 7.03 17.00
CA ILE A 143 -7.15 6.84 18.16
C ILE A 143 -8.53 6.40 17.64
N GLN A 144 -9.13 5.40 18.28
CA GLN A 144 -10.53 5.02 18.06
C GLN A 144 -11.32 5.16 19.34
N PHE A 145 -12.50 5.76 19.22
CA PHE A 145 -13.40 5.98 20.35
C PHE A 145 -14.83 6.20 19.85
N ALA A 146 -15.80 5.50 20.41
CA ALA A 146 -17.23 5.69 20.11
C ALA A 146 -17.58 5.73 18.60
N GLY A 147 -16.95 4.85 17.81
CA GLY A 147 -17.15 4.77 16.35
C GLY A 147 -16.26 5.73 15.54
N PHE A 148 -15.61 6.70 16.18
CA PHE A 148 -14.63 7.56 15.53
C PHE A 148 -13.29 6.86 15.32
N THR A 149 -12.63 7.17 14.21
CA THR A 149 -11.19 6.91 13.96
C THR A 149 -10.53 8.24 13.62
N ILE A 150 -9.51 8.61 14.37
CA ILE A 150 -8.83 9.90 14.26
C ILE A 150 -7.33 9.64 14.13
N GLY A 151 -6.72 10.12 13.04
CA GLY A 151 -5.30 9.99 12.80
C GLY A 151 -5.00 9.22 11.52
N LYS A 152 -3.81 8.61 11.45
CA LYS A 152 -3.33 7.91 10.25
C LYS A 152 -3.74 6.45 10.29
N ALA A 153 -4.71 6.07 9.46
CA ALA A 153 -5.29 4.74 9.38
C ALA A 153 -5.54 4.36 7.90
N VAL A 154 -5.89 3.10 7.64
CA VAL A 154 -6.32 2.67 6.28
C VAL A 154 -7.52 3.52 5.83
N SER A 155 -7.51 4.00 4.59
CA SER A 155 -8.62 4.80 4.02
C SER A 155 -9.94 4.02 4.06
N GLN A 156 -11.04 4.72 4.30
CA GLN A 156 -12.38 4.13 4.30
C GLN A 156 -12.84 3.72 2.90
N PHE A 157 -12.11 4.13 1.86
CA PHE A 157 -12.29 3.67 0.49
C PHE A 157 -11.79 2.24 0.30
N GLU A 158 -10.81 1.78 1.09
CA GLU A 158 -10.18 0.48 0.88
C GLU A 158 -11.10 -0.68 1.24
N THR A 159 -11.04 -1.73 0.41
CA THR A 159 -11.60 -3.03 0.73
C THR A 159 -10.92 -3.66 1.95
N GLN A 160 -11.63 -4.50 2.69
CA GLN A 160 -11.14 -5.08 3.95
C GLN A 160 -9.90 -5.96 3.85
N TRP A 161 -9.61 -6.48 2.65
CA TRP A 161 -8.43 -7.32 2.41
C TRP A 161 -7.20 -6.52 1.99
N VAL A 162 -7.24 -5.18 1.98
CA VAL A 162 -6.10 -4.35 1.58
C VAL A 162 -4.80 -4.70 2.31
N LEU A 163 -4.87 -5.01 3.62
CA LEU A 163 -3.72 -5.39 4.44
C LEU A 163 -3.36 -6.89 4.36
N SER A 164 -4.17 -7.70 3.69
CA SER A 164 -4.03 -9.17 3.60
C SER A 164 -4.22 -9.69 2.18
N ARG A 165 -3.86 -8.87 1.19
CA ARG A 165 -3.86 -9.28 -0.22
C ARG A 165 -2.97 -10.51 -0.37
N PRO A 166 -3.38 -11.53 -1.13
CA PRO A 166 -2.60 -12.74 -1.28
C PRO A 166 -1.51 -12.55 -2.35
N THR A 167 -0.74 -11.47 -2.25
CA THR A 167 0.43 -11.14 -3.07
C THR A 167 1.60 -10.75 -2.16
N GLN A 168 2.83 -10.76 -2.67
CA GLN A 168 4.02 -10.19 -2.02
C GLN A 168 4.34 -8.81 -2.61
N SER A 169 4.12 -8.65 -3.91
CA SER A 169 4.31 -7.40 -4.63
C SER A 169 3.42 -6.29 -4.09
N SER A 170 4.01 -5.12 -3.85
CA SER A 170 3.27 -3.87 -3.62
C SER A 170 3.09 -3.06 -4.90
N GLY A 171 3.54 -3.59 -6.04
CA GLY A 171 3.41 -2.98 -7.37
C GLY A 171 2.12 -3.38 -8.10
N VAL A 172 1.12 -3.88 -7.38
CA VAL A 172 -0.18 -4.25 -7.93
C VAL A 172 -1.01 -2.98 -8.16
N THR A 173 -1.29 -2.67 -9.44
CA THR A 173 -2.11 -1.53 -9.87
C THR A 173 -3.61 -1.88 -9.86
N GLY A 174 -4.46 -1.08 -10.50
CA GLY A 174 -5.86 -1.44 -10.77
C GLY A 174 -6.80 -1.26 -9.56
N GLY A 175 -6.39 -0.48 -8.57
CA GLY A 175 -7.24 -0.09 -7.46
C GLY A 175 -6.48 0.74 -6.42
N SER A 176 -7.23 1.19 -5.42
CA SER A 176 -6.68 1.99 -4.33
C SER A 176 -5.66 1.20 -3.52
N ASP A 177 -4.64 1.90 -3.01
CA ASP A 177 -3.72 1.36 -2.03
C ASP A 177 -3.21 2.45 -1.07
N THR A 178 -3.78 2.42 0.12
CA THR A 178 -3.36 3.15 1.33
C THR A 178 -3.03 2.16 2.45
N THR A 179 -2.38 1.04 2.11
CA THR A 179 -1.92 0.03 3.09
C THR A 179 -0.99 0.60 4.15
N THR A 180 -0.27 1.66 3.81
CA THR A 180 0.55 2.43 4.74
C THR A 180 -0.22 3.52 5.45
N GLY A 181 -1.54 3.64 5.30
CA GLY A 181 -2.41 4.59 6.02
C GLY A 181 -2.39 6.04 5.51
N ILE A 182 -3.53 6.70 5.64
CA ILE A 182 -3.80 8.11 5.31
C ILE A 182 -4.36 8.83 6.55
N PRO A 183 -3.96 10.09 6.82
CA PRO A 183 -4.59 10.91 7.85
C PRO A 183 -6.07 11.13 7.56
N GLN A 184 -6.91 10.86 8.56
CA GLN A 184 -8.36 10.91 8.41
C GLN A 184 -9.07 11.21 9.74
N LEU A 185 -10.28 11.75 9.61
CA LEU A 185 -11.33 11.73 10.61
C LEU A 185 -12.48 10.90 10.03
N ALA A 186 -12.78 9.76 10.63
CA ALA A 186 -13.84 8.86 10.18
C ALA A 186 -14.83 8.57 11.32
N TYR A 187 -16.09 8.34 10.96
CA TYR A 187 -17.11 7.82 11.87
C TYR A 187 -17.80 6.60 11.25
N THR A 188 -17.81 5.49 11.99
CA THR A 188 -18.43 4.23 11.56
C THR A 188 -19.63 3.89 12.45
N ALA A 189 -20.78 3.70 11.83
CA ALA A 189 -21.99 3.17 12.45
C ALA A 189 -22.18 1.69 12.09
N SER A 190 -22.48 0.87 13.09
CA SER A 190 -22.86 -0.54 12.91
C SER A 190 -24.36 -0.71 13.14
N PHE A 191 -25.06 -1.37 12.22
CA PHE A 191 -26.52 -1.53 12.26
C PHE A 191 -26.96 -2.94 12.68
N GLY A 192 -26.01 -3.79 13.06
CA GLY A 192 -26.25 -5.21 13.33
C GLY A 192 -26.22 -6.07 12.06
N ASN A 193 -26.28 -7.39 12.24
CA ASN A 193 -26.23 -8.38 11.15
C ASN A 193 -25.07 -8.16 10.16
N GLY A 194 -23.93 -7.67 10.65
CA GLY A 194 -22.74 -7.41 9.84
C GLY A 194 -22.84 -6.23 8.87
N PHE A 195 -23.91 -5.43 8.90
CA PHE A 195 -24.01 -4.22 8.10
C PHE A 195 -23.42 -3.00 8.84
N SER A 196 -22.58 -2.23 8.16
CA SER A 196 -22.00 -0.98 8.66
C SER A 196 -21.89 0.09 7.58
N ALA A 197 -21.87 1.35 8.00
CA ALA A 197 -21.59 2.49 7.13
C ALA A 197 -20.54 3.39 7.77
N THR A 198 -19.68 3.97 6.94
CA THR A 198 -18.66 4.91 7.39
C THR A 198 -18.69 6.16 6.53
N ILE A 199 -18.43 7.32 7.15
CA ILE A 199 -18.07 8.56 6.46
C ILE A 199 -16.74 9.06 6.99
N SER A 200 -15.88 9.60 6.13
CA SER A 200 -14.60 10.18 6.51
C SER A 200 -14.24 11.42 5.70
N ALA A 201 -13.43 12.26 6.33
CA ALA A 201 -12.66 13.30 5.68
C ALA A 201 -11.18 12.88 5.73
N GLU A 202 -10.54 12.75 4.57
CA GLU A 202 -9.20 12.20 4.41
C GLU A 202 -8.27 13.22 3.74
N THR A 203 -7.02 13.30 4.17
CA THR A 203 -6.07 14.24 3.54
C THR A 203 -5.57 13.66 2.23
N PRO A 204 -5.80 14.29 1.05
CA PRO A 204 -5.39 13.70 -0.21
C PRO A 204 -3.87 13.56 -0.36
N ARG A 205 -3.03 14.46 0.19
CA ARG A 205 -1.58 14.37 0.00
C ARG A 205 -0.88 13.43 1.00
N PRO A 206 0.12 12.64 0.55
CA PRO A 206 0.61 12.48 -0.83
C PRO A 206 -0.12 11.36 -1.63
N TYR A 207 -1.13 10.70 -1.07
CA TYR A 207 -1.66 9.42 -1.59
C TYR A 207 -2.66 9.55 -2.74
N ARG A 208 -3.47 10.61 -2.78
CA ARG A 208 -4.64 10.78 -3.66
C ARG A 208 -4.47 11.82 -4.77
N VAL A 209 -3.28 12.39 -4.91
CA VAL A 209 -2.97 13.36 -5.96
C VAL A 209 -2.08 12.69 -7.02
N ALA A 210 -2.58 12.53 -8.24
CA ALA A 210 -1.81 11.98 -9.36
C ALA A 210 -0.96 13.07 -10.03
N GLY A 211 -1.45 14.30 -10.05
CA GLY A 211 -0.81 15.41 -10.73
C GLY A 211 -1.77 16.14 -11.66
N ILE A 212 -1.52 17.42 -11.93
CA ILE A 212 -2.17 18.16 -13.02
C ILE A 212 -1.08 18.60 -13.99
N TYR A 213 -1.26 18.34 -15.28
CA TYR A 213 -0.30 18.74 -16.30
C TYR A 213 -0.76 20.00 -17.03
N ASP A 214 0.09 21.03 -17.04
CA ASP A 214 -0.05 22.15 -17.97
C ASP A 214 0.58 21.80 -19.32
N GLY A 215 -0.25 21.78 -20.35
CA GLY A 215 0.11 21.65 -21.74
C GLY A 215 0.94 22.81 -22.30
N ASN A 216 1.35 23.80 -21.51
CA ASN A 216 2.40 24.77 -21.88
C ASN A 216 3.82 24.26 -21.56
N ASP A 217 3.94 23.39 -20.56
CA ASP A 217 5.21 22.88 -20.06
C ASP A 217 5.79 21.77 -20.92
N ALA A 218 7.08 21.49 -20.75
CA ALA A 218 7.70 20.32 -21.35
C ALA A 218 7.18 19.04 -20.70
N ILE A 219 6.96 18.00 -21.50
CA ILE A 219 6.63 16.66 -21.01
C ILE A 219 7.90 15.80 -20.96
N GLY A 220 8.11 15.12 -19.84
CA GLY A 220 9.23 14.20 -19.65
C GLY A 220 8.97 12.81 -20.27
N VAL A 221 9.99 11.95 -20.25
CA VAL A 221 9.84 10.54 -20.64
C VAL A 221 9.11 9.80 -19.51
N PRO A 222 7.94 9.20 -19.76
CA PRO A 222 7.19 8.54 -18.70
C PRO A 222 7.98 7.40 -18.03
N GLY A 223 7.89 7.33 -16.72
CA GLY A 223 8.65 6.41 -15.86
C GLY A 223 10.09 6.85 -15.54
N ILE A 224 10.62 7.89 -16.20
CA ILE A 224 11.99 8.41 -15.97
C ILE A 224 11.98 9.84 -15.44
N THR A 225 11.33 10.75 -16.16
CA THR A 225 11.29 12.18 -15.83
C THR A 225 9.84 12.61 -15.69
N ALA A 226 9.46 13.07 -14.50
CA ALA A 226 8.12 13.59 -14.25
C ALA A 226 7.90 14.90 -15.02
N TYR A 227 6.65 15.20 -15.35
CA TYR A 227 6.26 16.53 -15.80
C TYR A 227 6.21 17.50 -14.62
N ALA A 228 6.24 18.80 -14.91
CA ALA A 228 6.04 19.84 -13.91
C ALA A 228 4.60 19.78 -13.37
N ASN A 229 4.43 19.40 -12.11
CA ASN A 229 3.10 19.24 -11.52
C ASN A 229 2.50 20.59 -11.12
N SER A 230 1.39 20.96 -11.75
CA SER A 230 0.67 22.22 -11.54
C SER A 230 -0.43 22.12 -10.48
N ASN A 231 -0.41 21.16 -9.54
CA ASN A 231 -1.42 21.09 -8.48
C ASN A 231 -1.34 22.30 -7.51
N ALA A 232 -2.50 22.86 -7.15
CA ALA A 232 -2.65 23.85 -6.09
C ALA A 232 -2.37 23.29 -4.68
N GLY A 233 -2.33 24.16 -3.67
CA GLY A 233 -2.30 23.74 -2.27
C GLY A 233 -3.53 22.89 -1.86
N GLN A 234 -3.48 22.21 -0.70
CA GLN A 234 -4.62 21.41 -0.24
C GLN A 234 -5.65 22.36 0.39
N GLN A 235 -6.82 22.50 -0.22
CA GLN A 235 -7.86 23.43 0.25
C GLN A 235 -9.00 22.68 0.95
N ILE A 236 -9.34 21.47 0.48
CA ILE A 236 -10.33 20.60 1.10
C ILE A 236 -9.79 19.17 1.29
N PRO A 237 -10.28 18.40 2.28
CA PRO A 237 -10.05 16.96 2.34
C PRO A 237 -10.86 16.24 1.25
N ASP A 238 -10.46 15.02 0.94
CA ASP A 238 -11.33 14.10 0.22
C ASP A 238 -12.43 13.63 1.17
N PHE A 239 -13.68 13.68 0.72
CA PHE A 239 -14.79 13.09 1.46
C PHE A 239 -15.04 11.69 0.96
N VAL A 240 -15.03 10.71 1.86
CA VAL A 240 -15.19 9.29 1.52
C VAL A 240 -16.36 8.72 2.32
N GLY A 241 -17.16 7.89 1.67
CA GLY A 241 -18.22 7.11 2.32
C GLY A 241 -18.16 5.66 1.91
N ASN A 242 -18.45 4.74 2.83
CA ASN A 242 -18.61 3.33 2.51
C ASN A 242 -19.83 2.68 3.15
N LEU A 243 -20.28 1.61 2.49
CA LEU A 243 -21.25 0.64 2.99
C LEU A 243 -20.59 -0.74 2.93
N ARG A 244 -20.75 -1.50 4.01
CA ARG A 244 -20.17 -2.83 4.15
C ARG A 244 -21.16 -3.83 4.68
N LEU A 245 -21.10 -5.04 4.17
CA LEU A 245 -21.84 -6.20 4.66
C LEU A 245 -20.86 -7.35 4.92
N ASP A 246 -20.74 -7.77 6.17
CA ASP A 246 -20.00 -8.97 6.56
C ASP A 246 -20.96 -10.10 6.92
N GLN A 247 -20.77 -11.25 6.30
CA GLN A 247 -21.58 -12.45 6.50
C GLN A 247 -20.68 -13.68 6.64
N ALA A 248 -21.26 -14.79 7.08
CA ALA A 248 -20.52 -16.05 7.20
C ALA A 248 -19.99 -16.55 5.83
N TRP A 249 -20.70 -16.25 4.74
CA TRP A 249 -20.29 -16.63 3.39
C TRP A 249 -19.18 -15.74 2.82
N GLY A 250 -18.96 -14.55 3.37
CA GLY A 250 -18.11 -13.55 2.73
C GLY A 250 -18.52 -12.12 3.06
N SER A 251 -18.11 -11.18 2.23
CA SER A 251 -18.38 -9.76 2.48
C SER A 251 -18.48 -8.94 1.20
N LEU A 252 -19.26 -7.85 1.30
CA LEU A 252 -19.41 -6.83 0.26
C LEU A 252 -18.90 -5.49 0.78
N HIS A 253 -18.28 -4.71 -0.09
CA HIS A 253 -17.79 -3.37 0.18
C HIS A 253 -18.16 -2.45 -0.98
N PHE A 254 -18.80 -1.33 -0.69
CA PHE A 254 -19.05 -0.27 -1.66
C PHE A 254 -18.56 1.04 -1.08
N ALA A 255 -17.72 1.77 -1.78
CA ALA A 255 -17.28 3.08 -1.33
C ALA A 255 -17.24 4.10 -2.47
N GLY A 256 -17.39 5.36 -2.10
CA GLY A 256 -17.27 6.50 -2.99
C GLY A 256 -16.41 7.58 -2.35
N ALA A 257 -15.69 8.34 -3.18
CA ALA A 257 -14.88 9.46 -2.78
C ALA A 257 -15.15 10.67 -3.68
N VAL A 258 -15.07 11.87 -3.11
CA VAL A 258 -15.06 13.14 -3.84
C VAL A 258 -13.69 13.79 -3.63
N HIS A 259 -13.07 14.23 -4.72
CA HIS A 259 -11.70 14.75 -4.77
C HIS A 259 -11.65 16.13 -5.44
N GLN A 260 -10.89 17.07 -4.91
CA GLN A 260 -10.71 18.38 -5.54
C GLN A 260 -9.55 18.36 -6.52
N VAL A 261 -9.80 18.80 -7.75
CA VAL A 261 -8.80 19.02 -8.79
C VAL A 261 -8.64 20.53 -8.98
N SER A 262 -7.53 21.05 -8.49
CA SER A 262 -7.22 22.48 -8.49
C SER A 262 -5.79 22.73 -8.94
N ALA A 263 -5.62 23.68 -9.86
CA ALA A 263 -4.33 24.06 -10.43
C ALA A 263 -3.69 25.25 -9.68
N SER A 264 -2.38 25.21 -9.47
CA SER A 264 -1.61 26.30 -8.87
C SER A 264 -1.39 27.44 -9.85
N TYR A 265 -1.30 28.66 -9.34
CA TYR A 265 -1.02 29.88 -10.12
C TYR A 265 -0.28 30.93 -9.28
N ASN A 266 0.15 32.03 -9.91
CA ASN A 266 0.91 33.15 -9.30
C ASN A 266 2.28 32.77 -8.69
N GLY A 267 2.88 31.69 -9.16
CA GLY A 267 4.24 31.31 -8.83
C GLY A 267 5.30 32.12 -9.56
N LEU A 268 6.57 31.79 -9.33
CA LEU A 268 7.68 32.45 -10.01
C LEU A 268 7.68 32.07 -11.50
N ALA A 269 7.94 33.03 -12.39
CA ALA A 269 8.06 32.75 -13.82
C ALA A 269 9.15 31.69 -14.06
N GLY A 270 8.83 30.63 -14.81
CA GLY A 270 9.74 29.51 -15.08
C GLY A 270 9.75 28.41 -14.01
N THR A 271 8.82 28.43 -13.05
CA THR A 271 8.56 27.29 -12.15
C THR A 271 7.18 26.70 -12.41
N ALA A 272 6.93 25.45 -11.97
CA ALA A 272 5.65 24.71 -12.14
C ALA A 272 4.39 25.43 -11.59
N THR A 273 4.58 26.54 -10.89
CA THR A 273 3.54 27.39 -10.28
C THR A 273 3.36 28.72 -11.02
N GLY A 274 4.22 29.04 -11.99
CA GLY A 274 4.35 30.33 -12.68
C GLY A 274 3.34 30.55 -13.80
N GLU A 275 2.07 30.21 -13.58
CA GLU A 275 0.97 30.48 -14.51
C GLU A 275 0.63 31.99 -14.50
N ASN A 276 1.44 32.78 -15.22
CA ASN A 276 1.28 34.23 -15.31
C ASN A 276 0.16 34.67 -16.26
N THR A 277 -0.48 33.72 -16.97
CA THR A 277 -1.45 34.00 -18.05
C THR A 277 -2.89 33.56 -17.74
N GLY A 278 -3.16 33.08 -16.52
CA GLY A 278 -4.46 32.59 -16.07
C GLY A 278 -4.42 31.12 -15.64
N HIS A 279 -5.42 30.69 -14.86
CA HIS A 279 -5.58 29.30 -14.40
C HIS A 279 -6.99 28.80 -14.76
N PRO A 280 -7.18 27.49 -14.95
CA PRO A 280 -8.52 26.93 -15.10
C PRO A 280 -9.28 27.01 -13.78
N ASP A 281 -10.62 27.03 -13.84
CA ASP A 281 -11.46 26.89 -12.65
C ASP A 281 -11.28 25.49 -12.03
N ASP A 282 -11.38 25.44 -10.70
CA ASP A 282 -11.35 24.20 -9.94
C ASP A 282 -12.50 23.26 -10.35
N LYS A 283 -12.21 21.96 -10.38
CA LYS A 283 -13.21 20.91 -10.61
C LYS A 283 -13.22 19.89 -9.48
N PHE A 284 -14.31 19.13 -9.39
CA PHE A 284 -14.41 17.98 -8.51
C PHE A 284 -14.32 16.70 -9.32
N GLY A 285 -13.33 15.88 -8.98
CA GLY A 285 -13.27 14.47 -9.36
C GLY A 285 -14.02 13.59 -8.36
N TYR A 286 -14.21 12.33 -8.74
CA TYR A 286 -14.82 11.33 -7.87
C TYR A 286 -14.25 9.94 -8.18
N ALA A 287 -14.37 9.04 -7.21
CA ALA A 287 -14.03 7.64 -7.37
C ALA A 287 -15.09 6.74 -6.74
N LEU A 288 -15.28 5.55 -7.29
CA LEU A 288 -16.19 4.52 -6.81
C LEU A 288 -15.46 3.18 -6.79
N ILE A 289 -15.70 2.37 -5.76
CA ILE A 289 -15.19 1.01 -5.66
C ILE A 289 -16.30 0.06 -5.21
N ALA A 290 -16.34 -1.12 -5.82
CA ALA A 290 -17.15 -2.24 -5.38
C ALA A 290 -16.24 -3.46 -5.19
N GLY A 291 -16.34 -4.09 -4.03
CA GLY A 291 -15.55 -5.26 -3.65
C GLY A 291 -16.41 -6.40 -3.13
N ILE A 292 -16.03 -7.63 -3.47
CA ILE A 292 -16.58 -8.86 -2.93
C ILE A 292 -15.47 -9.79 -2.42
N GLU A 293 -15.70 -10.42 -1.28
CA GLU A 293 -14.95 -11.57 -0.81
C GLU A 293 -15.92 -12.73 -0.62
N ILE A 294 -15.58 -13.89 -1.18
CA ILE A 294 -16.32 -15.15 -0.99
C ILE A 294 -15.40 -16.11 -0.25
N LYS A 295 -15.89 -16.67 0.84
CA LYS A 295 -15.21 -17.65 1.70
C LYS A 295 -15.92 -18.99 1.61
N ASN A 296 -15.29 -20.03 2.16
CA ASN A 296 -15.86 -21.38 2.23
C ASN A 296 -16.18 -21.96 0.84
N LEU A 297 -15.26 -21.76 -0.10
CA LEU A 297 -15.41 -22.27 -1.45
C LEU A 297 -15.39 -23.81 -1.45
N PRO A 298 -16.10 -24.45 -2.39
CA PRO A 298 -16.11 -25.92 -2.51
C PRO A 298 -14.74 -26.50 -2.93
N THR A 299 -13.78 -25.65 -3.26
CA THR A 299 -12.42 -26.02 -3.69
C THR A 299 -11.49 -26.43 -2.55
N GLY A 300 -11.77 -26.01 -1.31
CA GLY A 300 -10.89 -26.30 -0.18
C GLY A 300 -11.26 -25.52 1.09
N VAL A 301 -10.87 -26.06 2.25
CA VAL A 301 -11.08 -25.39 3.53
C VAL A 301 -10.13 -24.19 3.65
N GLY A 302 -10.70 -23.00 3.90
CA GLY A 302 -9.92 -21.76 3.99
C GLY A 302 -9.74 -21.03 2.66
N ASP A 303 -10.17 -21.64 1.55
CA ASP A 303 -10.11 -21.02 0.24
C ASP A 303 -10.99 -19.76 0.17
N SER A 304 -10.49 -18.76 -0.56
CA SER A 304 -11.23 -17.51 -0.78
C SER A 304 -10.99 -16.93 -2.17
N ILE A 305 -12.02 -16.24 -2.68
CA ILE A 305 -11.94 -15.35 -3.83
C ILE A 305 -12.21 -13.94 -3.33
N LYS A 306 -11.34 -13.00 -3.70
CA LYS A 306 -11.49 -11.56 -3.44
C LYS A 306 -11.42 -10.84 -4.77
N ALA A 307 -12.33 -9.93 -5.03
CA ALA A 307 -12.30 -9.12 -6.22
C ALA A 307 -12.79 -7.71 -5.92
N ASP A 308 -12.22 -6.72 -6.60
CA ASP A 308 -12.71 -5.36 -6.59
C ASP A 308 -12.59 -4.71 -7.96
N VAL A 309 -13.50 -3.78 -8.23
CA VAL A 309 -13.49 -2.90 -9.39
C VAL A 309 -13.55 -1.46 -8.91
N THR A 310 -12.73 -0.60 -9.51
CA THR A 310 -12.62 0.82 -9.17
C THR A 310 -12.80 1.65 -10.43
N TYR A 311 -13.58 2.71 -10.34
CA TYR A 311 -13.71 3.73 -11.38
C TYR A 311 -13.36 5.09 -10.78
N ALA A 312 -12.65 5.93 -11.52
CA ALA A 312 -12.37 7.30 -11.10
C ALA A 312 -12.49 8.27 -12.28
N ASN A 313 -12.92 9.49 -11.99
CA ASN A 313 -12.87 10.62 -12.91
C ASN A 313 -12.16 11.77 -12.20
N GLY A 314 -11.04 12.24 -12.73
CA GLY A 314 -10.22 13.28 -12.11
C GLY A 314 -9.67 12.92 -10.72
N ALA A 315 -9.44 11.62 -10.46
CA ALA A 315 -8.96 11.14 -9.16
C ALA A 315 -8.11 9.86 -9.34
N SER A 316 -7.12 9.91 -10.23
CA SER A 316 -6.47 8.72 -10.80
C SER A 316 -5.77 7.85 -9.76
N ARG A 317 -5.34 8.43 -8.63
CA ARG A 317 -4.72 7.68 -7.53
C ARG A 317 -5.67 6.72 -6.80
N TYR A 318 -6.98 6.81 -7.03
CA TYR A 318 -7.91 5.78 -6.56
C TYR A 318 -7.82 4.49 -7.40
N VAL A 319 -7.26 4.52 -8.61
CA VAL A 319 -7.00 3.35 -9.48
C VAL A 319 -5.51 3.02 -9.56
N PHE A 320 -4.65 4.03 -9.67
CA PHE A 320 -3.20 3.93 -9.66
C PHE A 320 -2.63 4.28 -8.29
N GLY A 321 -3.12 3.54 -7.28
CA GLY A 321 -2.74 3.71 -5.88
C GLY A 321 -1.32 3.23 -5.56
N GLY A 322 -0.96 3.32 -4.28
CA GLY A 322 0.28 2.77 -3.75
C GLY A 322 1.42 3.77 -3.69
N THR A 323 2.60 3.28 -3.34
CA THR A 323 3.79 4.10 -3.10
C THR A 323 4.76 4.15 -4.28
N SER A 324 4.53 3.34 -5.33
CA SER A 324 5.45 3.15 -6.45
C SER A 324 5.42 4.25 -7.53
N ASN A 325 4.65 5.32 -7.33
CA ASN A 325 4.63 6.49 -8.21
C ASN A 325 3.96 7.68 -7.50
N THR A 326 4.77 8.50 -6.83
CA THR A 326 4.32 9.78 -6.26
C THR A 326 4.66 10.89 -7.26
N SER A 327 3.66 11.56 -7.84
CA SER A 327 3.78 12.74 -8.74
C SER A 327 3.68 12.50 -10.26
N GLY A 328 2.83 11.56 -10.72
CA GLY A 328 2.41 11.55 -12.13
C GLY A 328 3.49 11.16 -13.14
N THR A 329 4.63 10.61 -12.68
CA THR A 329 5.74 10.20 -13.55
C THR A 329 5.31 9.19 -14.62
N GLY A 330 4.18 8.51 -14.41
CA GLY A 330 3.67 7.47 -15.29
C GLY A 330 4.48 6.18 -15.22
N TYR A 331 4.35 5.38 -16.26
CA TYR A 331 4.96 4.08 -16.38
C TYR A 331 5.53 3.90 -17.80
N GLY A 332 6.60 3.13 -17.91
CA GLY A 332 7.15 2.70 -19.20
C GLY A 332 7.86 1.36 -19.11
N ILE A 333 7.96 0.66 -20.23
CA ILE A 333 8.74 -0.57 -20.39
C ILE A 333 9.41 -0.50 -21.76
N PHE A 334 10.72 -0.72 -21.82
CA PHE A 334 11.46 -0.78 -23.09
C PHE A 334 12.19 -2.12 -23.20
N ASN A 335 11.89 -2.87 -24.27
CA ASN A 335 12.54 -4.15 -24.58
C ASN A 335 13.15 -4.13 -25.97
N GLY A 336 14.47 -4.24 -26.08
CA GLY A 336 15.16 -4.18 -27.37
C GLY A 336 14.88 -2.84 -28.08
N ASN A 337 14.21 -2.89 -29.23
CA ASN A 337 13.77 -1.69 -29.96
C ASN A 337 12.27 -1.37 -29.79
N GLY A 338 11.58 -2.03 -28.86
CA GLY A 338 10.18 -1.75 -28.52
C GLY A 338 10.04 -0.94 -27.23
N ALA A 339 9.00 -0.10 -27.14
CA ALA A 339 8.61 0.57 -25.90
C ALA A 339 7.09 0.75 -25.78
N ALA A 340 6.59 0.59 -24.56
CA ALA A 340 5.26 1.02 -24.16
C ALA A 340 5.43 2.02 -23.02
N PHE A 341 4.69 3.13 -23.06
CA PHE A 341 4.62 4.04 -21.94
C PHE A 341 3.27 4.74 -21.86
N GLY A 342 2.97 5.28 -20.68
CA GLY A 342 1.79 6.07 -20.42
C GLY A 342 1.92 6.85 -19.13
N GLN A 343 1.34 8.04 -19.09
CA GLN A 343 1.24 8.86 -17.88
C GLN A 343 -0.21 8.91 -17.43
N TYR A 344 -0.40 8.87 -16.12
CA TYR A 344 -1.69 9.12 -15.51
C TYR A 344 -1.60 10.39 -14.67
N MET A 345 -2.69 11.13 -14.65
CA MET A 345 -2.82 12.44 -14.01
C MET A 345 -4.30 12.71 -13.74
N ASP A 346 -4.62 13.56 -12.78
CA ASP A 346 -6.01 13.88 -12.47
C ASP A 346 -6.61 14.76 -13.58
N ALA A 347 -5.79 15.63 -14.19
CA ALA A 347 -6.24 16.46 -15.31
C ALA A 347 -5.10 17.00 -16.18
N VAL A 348 -5.47 17.44 -17.38
CA VAL A 348 -4.65 18.27 -18.29
C VAL A 348 -5.36 19.61 -18.52
N PHE A 349 -4.62 20.70 -18.62
CA PHE A 349 -5.12 21.97 -19.16
C PHE A 349 -4.07 22.62 -20.07
N ALA A 350 -4.38 23.72 -20.74
CA ALA A 350 -3.40 24.50 -21.50
C ALA A 350 -3.87 25.94 -21.67
N SER A 351 -2.95 26.90 -21.75
CA SER A 351 -3.29 28.31 -21.92
C SER A 351 -4.21 28.53 -23.14
N PRO A 352 -5.23 29.42 -23.05
CA PRO A 352 -6.13 29.72 -24.16
C PRO A 352 -5.45 30.22 -25.44
N GLY A 353 -4.20 30.72 -25.35
CA GLY A 353 -3.40 31.16 -26.49
C GLY A 353 -2.41 30.13 -27.04
N GLY A 354 -2.38 28.91 -26.48
CA GLY A 354 -1.49 27.83 -26.91
C GLY A 354 -1.90 27.19 -28.25
N ALA A 355 -1.05 26.32 -28.78
CA ALA A 355 -1.32 25.61 -30.04
C ALA A 355 -2.47 24.59 -29.95
N VAL A 356 -2.76 24.06 -28.75
CA VAL A 356 -3.99 23.34 -28.43
C VAL A 356 -4.60 23.98 -27.17
N PRO A 357 -5.49 24.99 -27.32
CA PRO A 357 -6.10 25.68 -26.19
C PRO A 357 -7.00 24.79 -25.34
N ALA A 358 -6.89 24.86 -24.01
CA ALA A 358 -7.83 24.23 -23.08
C ALA A 358 -7.95 25.04 -21.79
N ALA A 359 -8.84 26.05 -21.81
CA ALA A 359 -9.08 26.95 -20.68
C ALA A 359 -9.60 26.24 -19.42
N ASP A 360 -10.25 25.08 -19.59
CA ASP A 360 -10.79 24.27 -18.50
C ASP A 360 -9.97 23.01 -18.27
N LEU A 361 -9.91 22.55 -17.01
CA LEU A 361 -9.36 21.25 -16.63
C LEU A 361 -10.06 20.10 -17.39
N GLN A 362 -9.28 19.34 -18.15
CA GLN A 362 -9.68 18.10 -18.82
C GLN A 362 -9.43 16.94 -17.85
N LEU A 363 -10.47 16.55 -17.10
CA LEU A 363 -10.37 15.46 -16.13
C LEU A 363 -10.14 14.13 -16.85
N SER A 364 -9.21 13.33 -16.33
CA SER A 364 -8.98 11.96 -16.80
C SER A 364 -10.08 11.02 -16.32
N THR A 365 -10.15 9.84 -16.93
CA THR A 365 -10.99 8.73 -16.49
C THR A 365 -10.13 7.49 -16.32
N ASP A 366 -10.32 6.79 -15.20
CA ASP A 366 -9.54 5.61 -14.86
C ASP A 366 -10.45 4.45 -14.47
N PHE A 367 -10.03 3.25 -14.86
CA PHE A 367 -10.70 2.01 -14.50
C PHE A 367 -9.69 1.00 -13.96
N GLY A 368 -10.05 0.32 -12.88
CA GLY A 368 -9.26 -0.71 -12.24
C GLY A 368 -10.09 -1.94 -11.93
N ALA A 369 -9.51 -3.12 -12.09
CA ALA A 369 -10.08 -4.37 -11.62
C ALA A 369 -8.97 -5.25 -11.04
N ARG A 370 -9.26 -5.88 -9.90
CA ARG A 370 -8.36 -6.83 -9.24
C ARG A 370 -9.13 -8.06 -8.84
N ILE A 371 -8.51 -9.22 -9.01
CA ILE A 371 -9.04 -10.50 -8.52
C ILE A 371 -7.91 -11.32 -7.92
N PHE A 372 -8.23 -11.99 -6.82
CA PHE A 372 -7.33 -12.83 -6.07
C PHE A 372 -8.05 -14.11 -5.67
N PHE A 373 -7.44 -15.26 -5.98
CA PHE A 373 -7.84 -16.56 -5.48
C PHE A 373 -6.75 -17.08 -4.57
N GLU A 374 -7.09 -17.58 -3.38
CA GLU A 374 -6.17 -18.24 -2.47
C GLU A 374 -6.68 -19.65 -2.16
N HIS A 375 -5.84 -20.65 -2.41
CA HIS A 375 -6.11 -22.07 -2.18
C HIS A 375 -5.19 -22.65 -1.10
N TYR A 376 -5.78 -23.35 -0.14
CA TYR A 376 -5.08 -24.04 0.94
C TYR A 376 -4.99 -25.54 0.64
N TRP A 377 -3.79 -25.98 0.25
CA TRP A 377 -3.51 -27.39 0.02
C TRP A 377 -3.55 -28.21 1.32
N ASN A 378 -3.07 -27.58 2.40
CA ASN A 378 -3.10 -28.07 3.77
C ASN A 378 -2.80 -26.90 4.73
N PRO A 379 -2.81 -27.08 6.07
CA PRO A 379 -2.56 -25.98 7.01
C PRO A 379 -1.20 -25.27 6.86
N ALA A 380 -0.20 -25.93 6.26
CA ALA A 380 1.14 -25.39 6.07
C ALA A 380 1.39 -24.85 4.65
N TRP A 381 0.60 -25.23 3.64
CA TRP A 381 0.85 -24.87 2.25
C TRP A 381 -0.36 -24.19 1.62
N ARG A 382 -0.12 -23.03 1.01
CA ARG A 382 -1.12 -22.31 0.23
C ARG A 382 -0.52 -21.72 -1.03
N THR A 383 -1.35 -21.60 -2.05
CA THR A 383 -1.02 -20.90 -3.29
C THR A 383 -2.09 -19.90 -3.61
N SER A 384 -1.71 -18.71 -4.05
CA SER A 384 -2.61 -17.73 -4.60
C SER A 384 -2.33 -17.45 -6.06
N LEU A 385 -3.38 -17.16 -6.81
CA LEU A 385 -3.36 -16.69 -8.18
C LEU A 385 -4.08 -15.34 -8.21
N TYR A 386 -3.53 -14.37 -8.92
CA TYR A 386 -4.13 -13.05 -9.01
C TYR A 386 -4.01 -12.45 -10.41
N GLY A 387 -4.99 -11.60 -10.73
CA GLY A 387 -5.11 -10.89 -11.99
C GLY A 387 -5.52 -9.46 -11.73
N VAL A 388 -4.95 -8.54 -12.50
CA VAL A 388 -5.10 -7.09 -12.33
C VAL A 388 -5.22 -6.47 -13.71
N TYR A 389 -6.11 -5.48 -13.80
CA TYR A 389 -6.26 -4.61 -14.94
C TYR A 389 -6.35 -3.16 -14.46
N ALA A 390 -5.64 -2.26 -15.11
CA ALA A 390 -5.73 -0.83 -14.88
C ALA A 390 -5.73 -0.11 -16.23
N ARG A 391 -6.55 0.91 -16.40
CA ARG A 391 -6.63 1.73 -17.60
C ARG A 391 -6.74 3.20 -17.22
N HIS A 392 -6.00 4.03 -17.94
CA HIS A 392 -6.06 5.48 -17.87
C HIS A 392 -6.48 6.03 -19.23
N GLU A 393 -7.45 6.93 -19.23
CA GLU A 393 -7.97 7.60 -20.41
C GLU A 393 -8.00 9.11 -20.23
N ASN A 394 -7.54 9.81 -21.25
CA ASN A 394 -7.64 11.26 -21.37
C ASN A 394 -8.82 11.62 -22.28
N THR A 395 -9.36 12.82 -22.10
CA THR A 395 -10.35 13.37 -23.06
C THR A 395 -9.71 13.54 -24.45
N SER A 396 -10.52 13.75 -25.49
CA SER A 396 -10.00 14.05 -26.83
C SER A 396 -9.08 15.28 -26.83
N THR A 397 -9.42 16.31 -26.06
CA THR A 397 -8.62 17.53 -25.91
C THR A 397 -7.34 17.26 -25.13
N GLY A 398 -7.42 16.53 -24.00
CA GLY A 398 -6.22 16.14 -23.24
C GLY A 398 -5.25 15.30 -24.07
N ASN A 399 -5.76 14.37 -24.87
CA ASN A 399 -4.97 13.59 -25.81
C ASN A 399 -4.29 14.44 -26.89
N ALA A 400 -4.98 15.43 -27.45
CA ALA A 400 -4.39 16.35 -28.42
C ALA A 400 -3.22 17.15 -27.83
N ILE A 401 -3.37 17.64 -26.59
CA ILE A 401 -2.32 18.35 -25.85
C ILE A 401 -1.11 17.44 -25.61
N LEU A 402 -1.34 16.25 -25.04
CA LEU A 402 -0.27 15.29 -24.74
C LEU A 402 0.45 14.83 -26.00
N LEU A 403 -0.27 14.55 -27.09
CA LEU A 403 0.32 14.13 -28.36
C LEU A 403 1.20 15.21 -28.97
N GLN A 404 0.78 16.48 -28.92
CA GLN A 404 1.59 17.61 -29.35
C GLN A 404 2.91 17.65 -28.56
N ARG A 405 2.82 17.48 -27.23
CA ARG A 405 3.97 17.57 -26.33
C ARG A 405 4.93 16.39 -26.48
N TYR A 406 4.41 15.18 -26.64
CA TYR A 406 5.23 14.01 -26.94
C TYR A 406 5.96 14.15 -28.29
N ASN A 407 5.29 14.64 -29.33
CA ASN A 407 5.95 14.88 -30.62
C ASN A 407 7.06 15.93 -30.52
N ALA A 408 6.89 16.97 -29.68
CA ALA A 408 7.93 17.95 -29.40
C ALA A 408 9.12 17.32 -28.62
N THR A 409 8.85 16.49 -27.62
CA THR A 409 9.89 15.85 -26.78
C THR A 409 10.69 14.78 -27.54
N PHE A 410 10.06 14.01 -28.43
CA PHE A 410 10.66 12.84 -29.09
C PHE A 410 11.04 13.05 -30.56
N ALA A 411 11.01 14.29 -31.05
CA ALA A 411 11.36 14.65 -32.43
C ALA A 411 10.55 13.92 -33.52
N GLY A 412 9.23 13.76 -33.28
CA GLY A 412 8.22 13.52 -34.32
C GLY A 412 7.91 12.07 -34.70
N GLY A 413 6.65 11.87 -35.13
CA GLY A 413 6.12 10.62 -35.72
C GLY A 413 5.16 9.86 -34.81
N ILE A 414 4.86 10.38 -33.61
CA ILE A 414 3.93 9.72 -32.68
C ILE A 414 2.50 10.04 -33.11
N THR A 415 1.67 9.01 -33.21
CA THR A 415 0.23 9.08 -33.49
C THR A 415 -0.56 8.30 -32.45
N GLY A 416 -1.88 8.40 -32.47
CA GLY A 416 -2.77 7.68 -31.56
C GLY A 416 -3.20 8.54 -30.37
N ASP A 417 -3.35 7.92 -29.21
CA ASP A 417 -3.77 8.59 -27.98
C ASP A 417 -2.85 8.24 -26.81
N ALA A 418 -2.78 9.13 -25.82
CA ALA A 418 -1.94 8.96 -24.63
C ALA A 418 -2.61 8.08 -23.57
N ASN A 419 -3.64 7.31 -23.94
CA ASN A 419 -4.24 6.34 -23.04
C ASN A 419 -3.34 5.12 -22.92
N PHE A 420 -3.42 4.40 -21.80
CA PHE A 420 -2.67 3.18 -21.63
C PHE A 420 -3.42 2.20 -20.73
N SER A 421 -2.99 0.94 -20.75
CA SER A 421 -3.51 -0.08 -19.86
C SER A 421 -2.39 -0.96 -19.34
N ILE A 422 -2.52 -1.41 -18.09
CA ILE A 422 -1.60 -2.33 -17.43
C ILE A 422 -2.37 -3.59 -17.06
N TYR A 423 -1.78 -4.73 -17.35
CA TYR A 423 -2.25 -6.04 -16.95
C TYR A 423 -1.18 -6.68 -16.09
N GLN A 424 -1.58 -7.30 -14.98
CA GLN A 424 -0.65 -8.06 -14.16
C GLN A 424 -1.30 -9.40 -13.83
N VAL A 425 -0.55 -10.48 -14.01
CA VAL A 425 -0.95 -11.82 -13.58
C VAL A 425 0.20 -12.40 -12.78
N GLY A 426 -0.11 -13.00 -11.63
CA GLY A 426 0.92 -13.58 -10.79
C GLY A 426 0.42 -14.70 -9.91
N SER A 427 1.38 -15.45 -9.38
CA SER A 427 1.13 -16.54 -8.45
C SER A 427 2.13 -16.48 -7.32
N ARG A 428 1.64 -16.69 -6.10
CA ARG A 428 2.44 -16.78 -4.88
C ARG A 428 2.19 -18.11 -4.21
N THR A 429 3.25 -18.85 -3.92
CA THR A 429 3.17 -20.04 -3.07
C THR A 429 3.82 -19.75 -1.73
N SER A 430 3.18 -20.16 -0.64
CA SER A 430 3.64 -19.96 0.73
C SER A 430 3.67 -21.28 1.52
N TRP A 431 4.71 -21.43 2.32
CA TRP A 431 4.93 -22.54 3.24
C TRP A 431 5.13 -22.03 4.67
N THR A 432 4.30 -22.50 5.59
CA THR A 432 4.31 -22.16 7.01
C THR A 432 4.61 -23.42 7.84
N PRO A 433 5.89 -23.82 7.98
CA PRO A 433 6.26 -25.06 8.68
C PRO A 433 5.92 -25.05 10.17
N VAL A 434 5.98 -23.89 10.79
CA VAL A 434 5.65 -23.68 12.20
C VAL A 434 4.86 -22.39 12.33
N LYS A 435 4.10 -22.28 13.43
CA LYS A 435 3.28 -21.10 13.71
C LYS A 435 4.12 -19.81 13.60
N ASN A 436 3.58 -18.84 12.87
CA ASN A 436 4.15 -17.51 12.62
C ASN A 436 5.44 -17.47 11.79
N LEU A 437 5.95 -18.57 11.22
CA LEU A 437 7.07 -18.54 10.28
C LEU A 437 6.60 -18.96 8.89
N THR A 438 6.69 -18.05 7.92
CA THR A 438 6.24 -18.29 6.55
C THR A 438 7.38 -17.99 5.57
N PHE A 439 7.61 -18.91 4.65
CA PHE A 439 8.41 -18.71 3.45
C PHE A 439 7.48 -18.57 2.26
N SER A 440 7.78 -17.67 1.33
CA SER A 440 6.97 -17.51 0.12
C SER A 440 7.82 -17.18 -1.09
N ALA A 441 7.35 -17.61 -2.25
CA ALA A 441 7.88 -17.24 -3.55
C ALA A 441 6.73 -16.75 -4.43
N GLU A 442 6.96 -15.67 -5.17
CA GLU A 442 6.00 -15.08 -6.10
C GLU A 442 6.66 -14.83 -7.45
N VAL A 443 5.89 -15.07 -8.51
CA VAL A 443 6.22 -14.65 -9.87
C VAL A 443 5.04 -13.87 -10.42
N GLN A 444 5.35 -12.77 -11.11
CA GLN A 444 4.37 -11.89 -11.73
C GLN A 444 4.82 -11.51 -13.14
N TYR A 445 3.91 -11.61 -14.10
CA TYR A 445 4.07 -11.01 -15.41
C TYR A 445 3.26 -9.71 -15.47
N ALA A 446 3.90 -8.63 -15.89
CA ALA A 446 3.27 -7.35 -16.12
C ALA A 446 3.33 -7.02 -17.62
N TRP A 447 2.20 -6.60 -18.17
CA TRP A 447 2.05 -6.19 -19.56
C TRP A 447 1.47 -4.78 -19.63
N MET A 448 1.94 -3.98 -20.56
CA MET A 448 1.48 -2.63 -20.78
C MET A 448 1.11 -2.45 -22.25
N ASP A 449 -0.11 -2.00 -22.48
CA ASP A 449 -0.58 -1.52 -23.77
C ASP A 449 -0.58 0.01 -23.76
N THR A 450 -0.01 0.62 -24.79
CA THR A 450 -0.06 2.07 -25.00
C THR A 450 -0.93 2.37 -26.23
N GLY A 451 -1.74 3.43 -26.17
CA GLY A 451 -2.49 3.95 -27.31
C GLY A 451 -1.61 4.71 -28.31
N LEU A 452 -0.35 4.98 -27.95
CA LEU A 452 0.61 5.66 -28.80
C LEU A 452 1.23 4.68 -29.80
N SER A 453 1.48 5.17 -31.01
CA SER A 453 2.12 4.44 -32.09
C SER A 453 3.14 5.32 -32.80
N GLY A 454 4.05 4.69 -33.53
CA GLY A 454 5.10 5.38 -34.28
C GLY A 454 6.49 5.05 -33.75
N THR A 455 7.48 5.75 -34.29
CA THR A 455 8.88 5.54 -33.96
C THR A 455 9.42 6.78 -33.27
N ILE A 456 9.97 6.61 -32.07
CA ILE A 456 10.64 7.69 -31.35
C ILE A 456 12.16 7.54 -31.50
N THR A 457 12.85 8.66 -31.61
CA THR A 457 14.28 8.71 -31.32
C THR A 457 14.39 9.31 -29.93
N PRO A 458 14.75 8.52 -28.89
CA PRO A 458 14.72 9.02 -27.53
C PRO A 458 15.81 10.10 -27.31
N THR A 459 15.50 11.36 -27.63
CA THR A 459 16.33 12.55 -27.41
C THR A 459 16.40 12.81 -25.91
N GLY A 460 17.24 12.04 -25.21
CA GLY A 460 17.35 11.99 -23.76
C GLY A 460 18.13 10.79 -23.24
N PHE A 461 18.36 9.78 -24.09
CA PHE A 461 19.19 8.62 -23.77
C PHE A 461 20.54 8.77 -24.45
N THR A 462 21.57 9.09 -23.69
CA THR A 462 22.93 9.37 -24.18
C THR A 462 23.56 8.23 -24.99
N ASN A 463 23.07 6.99 -24.89
CA ASN A 463 23.60 5.81 -25.58
C ASN A 463 22.56 4.96 -26.34
N ARG A 464 21.31 5.44 -26.48
CA ARG A 464 20.27 4.73 -27.25
C ARG A 464 19.97 5.49 -28.53
N THR A 465 20.85 5.33 -29.51
CA THR A 465 20.76 5.97 -30.83
C THR A 465 19.83 5.24 -31.80
N ASN A 466 19.47 3.98 -31.48
CA ASN A 466 18.54 3.21 -32.31
C ASN A 466 17.10 3.70 -32.10
N PRO A 467 16.36 3.91 -33.20
CA PRO A 467 14.93 4.21 -33.14
C PRO A 467 14.16 3.15 -32.35
N VAL A 468 13.18 3.60 -31.57
CA VAL A 468 12.32 2.73 -30.74
C VAL A 468 10.90 2.80 -31.26
N VAL A 469 10.29 1.64 -31.48
CA VAL A 469 8.91 1.51 -31.95
C VAL A 469 7.96 1.44 -30.76
N LEU A 470 6.97 2.32 -30.75
CA LEU A 470 5.92 2.32 -29.74
C LEU A 470 4.93 1.19 -29.99
N GLY A 471 4.61 0.48 -28.91
CA GLY A 471 3.68 -0.64 -28.92
C GLY A 471 3.83 -1.47 -27.65
N SER A 472 2.89 -2.37 -27.42
CA SER A 472 2.76 -3.10 -26.17
C SER A 472 4.03 -3.84 -25.73
N GLN A 473 4.32 -3.81 -24.43
CA GLN A 473 5.52 -4.41 -23.84
C GLN A 473 5.19 -5.17 -22.55
N GLY A 474 6.04 -6.14 -22.21
CA GLY A 474 5.90 -6.88 -20.95
C GLY A 474 7.22 -7.08 -20.22
N THR A 475 7.11 -7.44 -18.95
CA THR A 475 8.24 -7.78 -18.08
C THR A 475 7.83 -8.82 -17.03
N LEU A 476 8.77 -9.67 -16.63
CA LEU A 476 8.59 -10.68 -15.60
C LEU A 476 9.28 -10.23 -14.32
N VAL A 477 8.65 -10.42 -13.17
CA VAL A 477 9.19 -10.10 -11.85
C VAL A 477 9.09 -11.32 -10.97
N GLY A 478 10.10 -11.54 -10.12
CA GLY A 478 10.08 -12.57 -9.09
C GLY A 478 10.32 -11.98 -7.71
N SER A 479 9.85 -12.65 -6.67
CA SER A 479 10.30 -12.38 -5.31
C SER A 479 10.27 -13.62 -4.42
N VAL A 480 11.14 -13.62 -3.42
CA VAL A 480 11.12 -14.58 -2.32
C VAL A 480 11.10 -13.83 -0.99
N GLN A 481 10.46 -14.41 0.02
CA GLN A 481 10.33 -13.81 1.34
C GLN A 481 10.38 -14.86 2.43
N ALA A 482 11.01 -14.49 3.55
CA ALA A 482 10.82 -15.10 4.85
C ALA A 482 10.18 -14.08 5.78
N LEU A 483 9.10 -14.47 6.45
CA LEU A 483 8.37 -13.63 7.39
C LEU A 483 8.18 -14.38 8.71
N ARG A 484 8.54 -13.74 9.82
CA ARG A 484 8.27 -14.23 11.16
C ARG A 484 7.52 -13.21 12.00
N SER A 485 6.30 -13.52 12.40
CA SER A 485 5.50 -12.69 13.31
C SER A 485 5.68 -13.08 14.77
N PHE A 486 5.48 -12.13 15.68
CA PHE A 486 5.51 -12.35 17.13
C PHE A 486 4.43 -11.54 17.86
#